data_AF-A0A9E1QRW9-F1
#
_entry.id   AF-A0A9E1QRW9-F1
#
_cell.length_a   1.000
_cell.length_b   1.000
_cell.length_c   1.000
_cell.angle_alpha   90.00
_cell.angle_beta   90.00
_cell.angle_gamma   90.00
#
_symmetry.space_group_name_H-M   'P 1'
#
loop_
_entity.id
_entity.type
_entity.pdbx_description
1 polymer ?
#
loop_
_entity_poly.entity_id
_entity_poly.type
_entity_poly.pdbx_seq_one_letter_code
_entity_poly.pdbx_strand_id
1 'polypeptide(L)'
;MISNYKFIFLMSFGHAGIDWIDSLLCSHDEILIMPEFSFYRSWKLLQAEVVIDCLSMAKLWARYFNTKMYSTTDIRRFNNKREIDTFERYLFNYLSNNGIDRKSVLCGIHEAFIASKKHSKKFKIVVVHEHASFSFVEIMKDFKDPSVLMIMRDPRAALAGFYRGIEKKYSRNSDVFNYFYNMSTEEWMYSVESYYKYKKQLKCSLYVIKNEDMVCNLTYEMLKLSEWMRVKYSDSLLQSSTFTNDNWTPDSCYLKRGENIAHLKDFYSPENVKARWISELQGIREINLIEQIFWKVMIDFGYEPLSKRTMYNKLYAYYSFVHPHRGKDRFKFYPPNNDELYRKQKILKHNNSLFLFLWNIIPGKGKYIYVYISTILLQIKILFTRNRWSRYDIPFIDEIYRGKKIV
;
A
#
# COMPACT_ATOMS: atom_id res chain seq x y z
N MET A 1 19.52 11.82 -19.32
CA MET A 1 18.96 10.50 -18.99
C MET A 1 18.55 10.48 -17.53
N ILE A 2 17.35 9.99 -17.22
CA ILE A 2 16.81 9.77 -15.87
C ILE A 2 17.69 8.82 -15.05
N SER A 3 18.46 7.95 -15.71
CA SER A 3 19.44 7.08 -15.06
C SER A 3 20.46 7.81 -14.18
N ASN A 4 20.67 9.13 -14.38
CA ASN A 4 21.56 9.97 -13.58
C ASN A 4 20.86 10.69 -12.41
N TYR A 5 19.54 10.55 -12.27
CA TYR A 5 18.77 11.22 -11.23
C TYR A 5 18.79 10.40 -9.94
N LYS A 6 18.67 11.10 -8.81
CA LYS A 6 18.47 10.44 -7.52
C LYS A 6 17.03 9.94 -7.43
N PHE A 7 16.87 8.64 -7.19
CA PHE A 7 15.59 8.02 -6.90
C PHE A 7 15.29 8.06 -5.40
N ILE A 8 14.08 8.47 -5.06
CA ILE A 8 13.52 8.42 -3.71
C ILE A 8 12.28 7.54 -3.73
N PHE A 9 12.27 6.46 -2.96
CA PHE A 9 11.14 5.55 -2.87
C PHE A 9 10.21 6.03 -1.76
N LEU A 10 9.02 6.50 -2.14
CA LEU A 10 7.97 6.92 -1.23
C LEU A 10 7.14 5.70 -0.82
N MET A 11 7.18 5.35 0.46
CA MET A 11 6.52 4.17 1.03
C MET A 11 5.70 4.55 2.27
N SER A 12 4.80 3.66 2.68
CA SER A 12 3.99 3.83 3.88
C SER A 12 4.13 2.64 4.81
N PHE A 13 3.87 2.86 6.11
CA PHE A 13 3.54 1.78 7.04
C PHE A 13 2.15 1.16 6.79
N GLY A 14 1.36 1.77 5.89
CA GLY A 14 0.03 1.34 5.46
C GLY A 14 -1.04 2.28 5.97
N HIS A 15 -1.89 2.81 5.08
CA HIS A 15 -2.97 3.76 5.41
C HIS A 15 -2.55 4.96 6.31
N ALA A 16 -1.33 5.46 6.10
CA ALA A 16 -0.76 6.55 6.90
C ALA A 16 -0.88 7.94 6.27
N GLY A 17 -1.57 8.08 5.12
CA GLY A 17 -1.72 9.36 4.40
C GLY A 17 -0.64 9.62 3.35
N ILE A 18 -0.13 8.58 2.71
CA ILE A 18 0.92 8.67 1.68
C ILE A 18 0.52 9.54 0.49
N ASP A 19 -0.74 9.47 0.06
CA ASP A 19 -1.26 10.26 -1.06
C ASP A 19 -1.25 11.76 -0.77
N TRP A 20 -1.30 12.14 0.52
CA TRP A 20 -1.14 13.54 0.90
C TRP A 20 0.30 14.02 0.64
N ILE A 21 1.31 13.23 1.04
CA ILE A 21 2.71 13.56 0.73
C ILE A 21 2.94 13.58 -0.77
N ASP A 22 2.44 12.58 -1.50
CA ASP A 22 2.52 12.54 -2.96
C ASP A 22 1.99 13.84 -3.58
N SER A 23 0.81 14.29 -3.14
CA SER A 23 0.19 15.53 -3.62
C SER A 23 1.00 16.80 -3.31
N LEU A 24 1.70 16.83 -2.17
CA LEU A 24 2.54 17.97 -1.78
C LEU A 24 3.85 18.01 -2.56
N LEU A 25 4.38 16.83 -2.94
CA LEU A 25 5.60 16.73 -3.75
C LEU A 25 5.33 16.98 -5.25
N CYS A 26 4.12 16.66 -5.74
CA CYS A 26 3.71 16.86 -7.13
C CYS A 26 3.88 18.31 -7.63
N SER A 27 3.68 19.28 -6.75
CA SER A 27 3.70 20.71 -7.10
C SER A 27 5.11 21.29 -7.29
N HIS A 28 6.16 20.56 -6.92
CA HIS A 28 7.52 21.09 -6.86
C HIS A 28 8.29 20.93 -8.17
N ASP A 29 8.89 22.01 -8.67
CA ASP A 29 9.54 22.05 -9.99
C ASP A 29 10.78 21.15 -10.12
N GLU A 30 11.45 20.86 -9.01
CA GLU A 30 12.66 20.01 -9.00
C GLU A 30 12.34 18.52 -8.78
N ILE A 31 11.06 18.15 -8.61
CA ILE A 31 10.63 16.79 -8.28
C ILE A 31 9.81 16.23 -9.44
N LEU A 32 10.24 15.09 -9.96
CA LEU A 32 9.38 14.28 -10.82
C LEU A 32 8.68 13.22 -9.98
N ILE A 33 7.37 13.20 -10.04
CA ILE A 33 6.54 12.11 -9.53
C ILE A 33 5.47 11.82 -10.58
N MET A 34 5.32 10.55 -10.96
CA MET A 34 4.27 10.15 -11.91
C MET A 34 2.95 9.99 -11.16
N PRO A 35 1.79 10.07 -11.85
CA PRO A 35 0.52 9.67 -11.25
C PRO A 35 0.64 8.30 -10.59
N GLU A 36 0.13 8.21 -9.36
CA GLU A 36 0.10 7.05 -8.49
C GLU A 36 0.23 5.69 -9.22
N PHE A 37 1.41 5.07 -9.09
CA PHE A 37 1.65 3.69 -9.53
C PHE A 37 2.78 3.07 -8.71
N SER A 38 2.51 1.91 -8.10
CA SER A 38 3.58 1.11 -7.48
C SER A 38 4.24 0.22 -8.53
N PHE A 39 5.49 0.52 -8.84
CA PHE A 39 6.27 -0.18 -9.87
C PHE A 39 6.49 -1.64 -9.48
N TYR A 40 7.00 -1.89 -8.28
CA TYR A 40 7.38 -3.23 -7.87
C TYR A 40 6.18 -4.16 -7.64
N ARG A 41 5.05 -3.63 -7.18
CA ARG A 41 3.80 -4.40 -7.13
C ARG A 41 3.33 -4.74 -8.53
N SER A 42 3.31 -3.74 -9.41
CA SER A 42 2.86 -3.92 -10.80
C SER A 42 3.77 -4.91 -11.52
N TRP A 43 5.08 -4.87 -11.30
CA TRP A 43 6.03 -5.83 -11.84
C TRP A 43 5.59 -7.28 -11.59
N LYS A 44 5.29 -7.63 -10.33
CA LYS A 44 4.84 -8.99 -9.95
C LYS A 44 3.45 -9.31 -10.49
N LEU A 45 2.51 -8.38 -10.35
CA LEU A 45 1.12 -8.59 -10.76
C LEU A 45 0.96 -8.74 -12.28
N LEU A 46 1.83 -8.08 -13.05
CA LEU A 46 1.92 -8.19 -14.50
C LEU A 46 2.75 -9.40 -14.95
N GLN A 47 3.42 -10.10 -14.03
CA GLN A 47 4.41 -11.14 -14.33
C GLN A 47 5.49 -10.62 -15.29
N ALA A 48 5.98 -9.40 -15.05
CA ALA A 48 6.95 -8.77 -15.92
C ALA A 48 8.28 -9.53 -15.97
N GLU A 49 8.60 -10.33 -14.94
CA GLU A 49 9.80 -11.17 -14.90
C GLU A 49 9.86 -12.27 -15.97
N VAL A 50 8.73 -12.71 -16.54
CA VAL A 50 8.72 -13.73 -17.60
C VAL A 50 8.81 -13.14 -19.01
N VAL A 51 8.80 -11.81 -19.14
CA VAL A 51 8.94 -11.11 -20.42
C VAL A 51 10.41 -11.03 -20.78
N ILE A 52 10.77 -11.55 -21.96
CA ILE A 52 12.17 -11.74 -22.37
C ILE A 52 12.66 -10.75 -23.43
N ASP A 53 11.78 -9.93 -24.02
CA ASP A 53 12.13 -9.00 -25.08
C ASP A 53 11.63 -7.56 -24.83
N CYS A 54 12.35 -6.59 -25.42
CA CYS A 54 12.11 -5.16 -25.20
C CYS A 54 10.73 -4.70 -25.71
N LEU A 55 10.26 -5.24 -26.83
CA LEU A 55 8.99 -4.83 -27.45
C LEU A 55 7.80 -5.30 -26.61
N SER A 56 7.80 -6.56 -26.18
CA SER A 56 6.79 -7.11 -25.30
C SER A 56 6.76 -6.39 -23.96
N MET A 57 7.92 -6.03 -23.40
CA MET A 57 8.00 -5.26 -22.16
C MET A 57 7.39 -3.86 -22.34
N ALA A 58 7.73 -3.16 -23.43
CA ALA A 58 7.18 -1.84 -23.72
C ALA A 58 5.64 -1.87 -23.87
N LYS A 59 5.13 -2.85 -24.62
CA LYS A 59 3.69 -3.08 -24.80
C LYS A 59 2.98 -3.42 -23.50
N LEU A 60 3.58 -4.25 -22.64
CA LEU A 60 3.02 -4.62 -21.35
C LEU A 60 2.74 -3.39 -20.49
N TRP A 61 3.74 -2.51 -20.35
CA TRP A 61 3.61 -1.29 -19.56
C TRP A 61 2.72 -0.24 -20.22
N ALA A 62 2.78 -0.06 -21.54
CA ALA A 62 1.86 0.83 -22.25
C ALA A 62 0.40 0.40 -22.05
N ARG A 63 0.13 -0.92 -22.12
CA ARG A 63 -1.20 -1.50 -21.84
C ARG A 63 -1.61 -1.28 -20.39
N TYR A 64 -0.74 -1.53 -19.43
CA TYR A 64 -1.00 -1.29 -18.00
C TYR A 64 -1.33 0.17 -17.69
N PHE A 65 -0.62 1.13 -18.30
CA PHE A 65 -0.90 2.54 -18.09
C PHE A 65 -2.14 3.05 -18.84
N ASN A 66 -2.60 2.32 -19.87
CA ASN A 66 -3.82 2.62 -20.61
C ASN A 66 -5.08 1.97 -20.01
N THR A 67 -4.95 0.93 -19.18
CA THR A 67 -6.12 0.35 -18.51
C THR A 67 -6.62 1.27 -17.40
N LYS A 68 -7.95 1.35 -17.22
CA LYS A 68 -8.57 1.94 -16.02
C LYS A 68 -8.34 1.02 -14.81
N MET A 69 -7.09 0.85 -14.41
CA MET A 69 -6.70 0.04 -13.27
C MET A 69 -6.92 0.84 -11.99
N TYR A 70 -7.74 0.28 -11.08
CA TYR A 70 -7.81 0.56 -9.64
C TYR A 70 -8.02 2.00 -9.14
N SER A 71 -7.97 3.02 -9.99
CA SER A 71 -8.22 4.39 -9.57
C SER A 71 -9.73 4.58 -9.37
N THR A 72 -10.11 4.89 -8.13
CA THR A 72 -11.44 5.43 -7.80
C THR A 72 -11.64 6.81 -8.43
N THR A 73 -10.55 7.47 -8.82
CA THR A 73 -10.46 8.70 -9.57
C THR A 73 -10.23 8.38 -11.06
N ASP A 74 -10.97 8.99 -11.99
CA ASP A 74 -10.70 8.87 -13.44
C ASP A 74 -9.37 9.59 -13.83
N ILE A 75 -8.26 9.35 -13.11
CA ILE A 75 -6.95 9.93 -13.44
C ILE A 75 -6.42 9.19 -14.66
N ARG A 76 -6.78 9.72 -15.83
CA ARG A 76 -6.18 9.31 -17.09
C ARG A 76 -4.68 9.64 -17.03
N ARG A 77 -3.85 8.61 -16.93
CA ARG A 77 -2.38 8.76 -17.00
C ARG A 77 -1.94 9.32 -18.35
N PHE A 78 -2.70 9.03 -19.41
CA PHE A 78 -2.53 9.60 -20.74
C PHE A 78 -3.83 10.23 -21.25
N ASN A 79 -3.73 11.39 -21.88
CA ASN A 79 -4.88 12.14 -22.36
C ASN A 79 -5.46 11.59 -23.66
N ASN A 80 -4.63 10.94 -24.47
CA ASN A 80 -4.96 10.48 -25.82
C ASN A 80 -4.06 9.32 -26.27
N LYS A 81 -4.44 8.68 -27.38
CA LYS A 81 -3.68 7.58 -27.99
C LYS A 81 -2.26 7.97 -28.40
N ARG A 82 -2.04 9.22 -28.85
CA ARG A 82 -0.71 9.70 -29.26
C ARG A 82 0.28 9.72 -28.10
N GLU A 83 -0.16 10.08 -26.89
CA GLU A 83 0.70 10.00 -25.69
C GLU A 83 1.10 8.54 -25.39
N ILE A 84 0.17 7.60 -25.53
CA ILE A 84 0.42 6.16 -25.32
C ILE A 84 1.40 5.61 -26.37
N ASP A 85 1.17 5.89 -27.66
CA ASP A 85 2.04 5.46 -28.75
C ASP A 85 3.45 6.07 -28.59
N THR A 86 3.53 7.31 -28.10
CA THR A 86 4.80 7.97 -27.78
C THR A 86 5.49 7.28 -26.62
N PHE A 87 4.76 6.98 -25.54
CA PHE A 87 5.28 6.26 -24.38
C PHE A 87 5.85 4.89 -24.79
N GLU A 88 5.08 4.06 -25.50
CA GLU A 88 5.52 2.73 -25.92
C GLU A 88 6.81 2.79 -26.75
N ARG A 89 6.85 3.69 -27.74
CA ARG A 89 8.02 3.85 -28.61
C ARG A 89 9.27 4.32 -27.86
N TYR A 90 9.12 5.31 -26.97
CA TYR A 90 10.25 5.79 -26.17
C TYR A 90 10.74 4.73 -25.18
N LEU A 91 9.82 3.99 -24.56
CA LEU A 91 10.18 2.90 -23.66
C LEU A 91 10.92 1.79 -24.42
N PHE A 92 10.41 1.37 -25.59
CA PHE A 92 11.09 0.40 -26.44
C PHE A 92 12.52 0.84 -26.78
N ASN A 93 12.69 2.06 -27.30
CA ASN A 93 14.01 2.60 -27.65
C ASN A 93 14.96 2.67 -26.45
N TYR A 94 14.46 3.05 -25.27
CA TYR A 94 15.27 3.06 -24.05
C TYR A 94 15.73 1.64 -23.68
N LEU A 95 14.80 0.68 -23.67
CA LEU A 95 15.09 -0.71 -23.29
C LEU A 95 16.02 -1.40 -24.29
N SER A 96 15.91 -1.12 -25.59
CA SER A 96 16.84 -1.65 -26.60
C SER A 96 18.29 -1.27 -26.33
N ASN A 97 18.53 -0.12 -25.71
CA ASN A 97 19.88 0.36 -25.40
C ASN A 97 20.36 0.00 -23.98
N ASN A 98 19.45 -0.28 -23.05
CA ASN A 98 19.77 -0.44 -21.62
C ASN A 98 19.42 -1.82 -21.04
N GLY A 99 18.72 -2.66 -21.79
CA GLY A 99 18.20 -3.94 -21.31
C GLY A 99 16.86 -3.82 -20.58
N ILE A 100 16.35 -4.96 -20.12
CA ILE A 100 15.01 -5.11 -19.52
C ILE A 100 15.04 -5.51 -18.04
N ASP A 101 16.16 -5.36 -17.36
CA ASP A 101 16.19 -5.53 -15.90
C ASP A 101 15.28 -4.51 -15.21
N ARG A 102 14.82 -4.81 -13.99
CA ARG A 102 13.85 -3.98 -13.26
C ARG A 102 14.26 -2.51 -13.15
N LYS A 103 15.53 -2.23 -12.91
CA LYS A 103 16.01 -0.86 -12.76
C LYS A 103 15.97 -0.13 -14.10
N SER A 104 16.40 -0.79 -15.17
CA SER A 104 16.31 -0.24 -16.53
C SER A 104 14.87 0.03 -16.95
N VAL A 105 13.94 -0.89 -16.63
CA VAL A 105 12.52 -0.69 -16.90
C VAL A 105 11.94 0.47 -16.08
N LEU A 106 12.25 0.57 -14.78
CA LEU A 106 11.81 1.68 -13.94
C LEU A 106 12.28 3.04 -14.51
N CYS A 107 13.55 3.15 -14.89
CA CYS A 107 14.10 4.35 -15.51
C CYS A 107 13.43 4.65 -16.86
N GLY A 108 13.30 3.63 -17.71
CA GLY A 108 12.69 3.76 -19.03
C GLY A 108 11.22 4.20 -18.97
N ILE A 109 10.45 3.72 -17.99
CA ILE A 109 9.07 4.15 -17.76
C ILE A 109 9.01 5.65 -17.47
N HIS A 110 9.87 6.14 -16.58
CA HIS A 110 9.88 7.57 -16.24
C HIS A 110 10.33 8.42 -17.45
N GLU A 111 11.32 7.95 -18.24
CA GLU A 111 11.78 8.68 -19.43
C GLU A 111 10.69 8.74 -20.49
N ALA A 112 10.06 7.60 -20.77
CA ALA A 112 8.96 7.50 -21.71
C ALA A 112 7.76 8.35 -21.27
N PHE A 113 7.48 8.41 -19.98
CA PHE A 113 6.41 9.25 -19.45
C PHE A 113 6.69 10.75 -19.66
N ILE A 114 7.88 11.24 -19.31
CA ILE A 114 8.28 12.64 -19.58
C ILE A 114 8.16 12.97 -21.06
N ALA A 115 8.68 12.10 -21.93
CA ALA A 115 8.65 12.28 -23.37
C ALA A 115 7.21 12.34 -23.91
N SER A 116 6.33 11.44 -23.43
CA SER A 116 4.92 11.41 -23.82
C SER A 116 4.16 12.68 -23.42
N LYS A 117 4.49 13.26 -22.26
CA LYS A 117 3.88 14.49 -21.73
C LYS A 117 4.52 15.77 -22.27
N LYS A 118 5.60 15.66 -23.06
CA LYS A 118 6.40 16.79 -23.55
C LYS A 118 6.83 17.72 -22.41
N HIS A 119 7.15 17.15 -21.26
CA HIS A 119 7.48 17.95 -20.09
C HIS A 119 8.87 18.58 -20.27
N SER A 120 8.96 19.90 -20.15
CA SER A 120 10.21 20.66 -20.29
C SER A 120 10.91 20.98 -18.96
N LYS A 121 10.36 20.55 -17.81
CA LYS A 121 10.94 20.84 -16.49
C LYS A 121 12.26 20.08 -16.32
N LYS A 122 13.23 20.75 -15.72
CA LYS A 122 14.49 20.14 -15.30
C LYS A 122 14.34 19.66 -13.87
N PHE A 123 14.06 18.37 -13.72
CA PHE A 123 13.98 17.76 -12.40
C PHE A 123 15.39 17.61 -11.78
N LYS A 124 15.47 17.40 -10.47
CA LYS A 124 16.68 16.96 -9.77
C LYS A 124 16.54 15.53 -9.25
N ILE A 125 15.32 15.17 -8.88
CA ILE A 125 15.01 13.90 -8.24
C ILE A 125 13.76 13.27 -8.84
N VAL A 126 13.70 11.94 -8.77
CA VAL A 126 12.53 11.13 -9.14
C VAL A 126 11.99 10.48 -7.88
N VAL A 127 10.72 10.73 -7.56
CA VAL A 127 10.01 10.07 -6.47
C VAL A 127 9.17 8.94 -7.05
N VAL A 128 9.37 7.73 -6.55
CA VAL A 128 8.64 6.52 -6.95
C VAL A 128 7.65 6.16 -5.85
N HIS A 129 6.36 6.29 -6.16
CA HIS A 129 5.28 6.00 -5.22
C HIS A 129 5.02 4.49 -5.11
N GLU A 130 5.46 3.84 -4.03
CA GLU A 130 5.29 2.40 -3.83
C GLU A 130 4.09 2.00 -2.96
N HIS A 131 3.28 2.96 -2.49
CA HIS A 131 2.10 2.82 -1.61
C HIS A 131 2.39 2.28 -0.22
N ALA A 132 3.06 1.14 -0.13
CA ALA A 132 3.33 0.40 1.08
C ALA A 132 4.76 -0.13 1.03
N SER A 133 5.21 -0.77 2.12
CA SER A 133 6.60 -1.19 2.22
C SER A 133 6.94 -2.46 1.44
N PHE A 134 6.03 -3.10 0.70
CA PHE A 134 6.23 -4.45 0.13
C PHE A 134 7.48 -4.57 -0.76
N SER A 135 7.90 -3.49 -1.40
CA SER A 135 9.02 -3.43 -2.34
C SER A 135 10.38 -3.19 -1.69
N PHE A 136 10.46 -3.11 -0.36
CA PHE A 136 11.69 -2.76 0.35
C PHE A 136 12.85 -3.70 -0.01
N VAL A 137 12.60 -5.01 -0.02
CA VAL A 137 13.65 -6.01 -0.28
C VAL A 137 14.17 -5.90 -1.71
N GLU A 138 13.29 -5.67 -2.66
CA GLU A 138 13.59 -5.52 -4.08
C GLU A 138 14.36 -4.23 -4.34
N ILE A 139 13.96 -3.11 -3.74
CA ILE A 139 14.67 -1.84 -3.81
C ILE A 139 16.10 -1.99 -3.29
N MET A 140 16.28 -2.64 -2.13
CA MET A 140 17.61 -2.86 -1.55
C MET A 140 18.48 -3.80 -2.38
N LYS A 141 17.90 -4.61 -3.29
CA LYS A 141 18.64 -5.45 -4.24
C LYS A 141 19.00 -4.69 -5.52
N ASP A 142 18.09 -3.89 -6.03
CA ASP A 142 18.24 -3.19 -7.32
C ASP A 142 19.10 -1.91 -7.18
N PHE A 143 19.17 -1.33 -5.98
CA PHE A 143 19.88 -0.09 -5.71
C PHE A 143 20.93 -0.28 -4.60
N LYS A 144 22.16 0.18 -4.88
CA LYS A 144 23.29 0.12 -3.94
C LYS A 144 23.10 1.04 -2.72
N ASP A 145 22.53 2.23 -2.93
CA ASP A 145 22.28 3.23 -1.89
C ASP A 145 20.92 3.93 -2.16
N PRO A 146 19.79 3.22 -1.94
CA PRO A 146 18.47 3.79 -2.17
C PRO A 146 18.15 4.83 -1.11
N SER A 147 17.51 5.92 -1.52
CA SER A 147 16.85 6.85 -0.60
C SER A 147 15.40 6.43 -0.40
N VAL A 148 14.97 6.29 0.85
CA VAL A 148 13.62 5.84 1.21
C VAL A 148 12.97 6.90 2.07
N LEU A 149 11.81 7.37 1.62
CA LEU A 149 10.92 8.26 2.36
C LEU A 149 9.72 7.42 2.84
N MET A 150 9.56 7.26 4.14
CA MET A 150 8.42 6.57 4.73
C MET A 150 7.48 7.54 5.44
N ILE A 151 6.18 7.32 5.30
CA ILE A 151 5.18 7.95 6.17
C ILE A 151 4.67 6.97 7.23
N MET A 152 4.67 7.44 8.48
CA MET A 152 4.15 6.77 9.66
C MET A 152 2.89 7.49 10.16
N ARG A 153 1.99 6.74 10.78
CA ARG A 153 0.83 7.24 11.52
C ARG A 153 0.64 6.39 12.77
N ASP A 154 -0.13 6.83 13.75
CA ASP A 154 -0.56 5.93 14.83
C ASP A 154 -1.18 4.64 14.23
N PRO A 155 -0.64 3.43 14.53
CA PRO A 155 -1.15 2.18 13.96
C PRO A 155 -2.63 1.95 14.27
N ARG A 156 -3.13 2.47 15.39
CA ARG A 156 -4.57 2.41 15.74
C ARG A 156 -5.39 3.24 14.76
N ALA A 157 -4.96 4.46 14.47
CA ALA A 157 -5.65 5.35 13.54
C ALA A 157 -5.61 4.81 12.10
N ALA A 158 -4.45 4.31 11.67
CA ALA A 158 -4.28 3.76 10.33
C ALA A 158 -5.11 2.49 10.11
N LEU A 159 -5.05 1.53 11.03
CA LEU A 159 -5.84 0.29 10.89
C LEU A 159 -7.33 0.57 11.04
N ALA A 160 -7.76 1.43 11.97
CA ALA A 160 -9.17 1.80 12.11
C ALA A 160 -9.75 2.42 10.84
N GLY A 161 -9.01 3.33 10.19
CA GLY A 161 -9.42 3.92 8.91
C GLY A 161 -9.56 2.86 7.81
N PHE A 162 -8.58 1.96 7.72
CA PHE A 162 -8.65 0.85 6.76
C PHE A 162 -9.85 -0.07 7.03
N TYR A 163 -10.08 -0.44 8.30
CA TYR A 163 -11.21 -1.28 8.74
C TYR A 163 -12.55 -0.65 8.41
N ARG A 164 -12.69 0.66 8.61
CA ARG A 164 -13.87 1.42 8.18
C ARG A 164 -14.10 1.33 6.68
N GLY A 165 -13.04 1.47 5.89
CA GLY A 165 -13.08 1.36 4.43
C GLY A 165 -13.54 -0.02 3.94
N ILE A 166 -13.02 -1.10 4.54
CA ILE A 166 -13.43 -2.47 4.19
C ILE A 166 -14.85 -2.79 4.67
N GLU A 167 -15.30 -2.26 5.80
CA GLU A 167 -16.68 -2.45 6.28
C GLU A 167 -17.69 -1.86 5.29
N LYS A 168 -17.42 -0.64 4.81
CA LYS A 168 -18.26 0.02 3.78
C LYS A 168 -18.39 -0.81 2.50
N LYS A 169 -17.34 -1.53 2.10
CA LYS A 169 -17.28 -2.28 0.84
C LYS A 169 -17.70 -3.76 0.95
N TYR A 170 -17.35 -4.40 2.07
CA TYR A 170 -17.35 -5.86 2.20
C TYR A 170 -18.01 -6.37 3.48
N SER A 171 -18.79 -5.55 4.19
CA SER A 171 -19.52 -5.98 5.41
C SER A 171 -20.39 -7.23 5.22
N ARG A 172 -20.91 -7.47 3.99
CA ARG A 172 -21.70 -8.66 3.64
C ARG A 172 -20.86 -9.87 3.23
N ASN A 173 -19.58 -9.68 2.93
CA ASN A 173 -18.67 -10.71 2.42
C ASN A 173 -17.61 -11.00 3.48
N SER A 174 -17.97 -11.81 4.48
CA SER A 174 -17.16 -12.05 5.68
C SER A 174 -15.74 -12.54 5.41
N ASP A 175 -15.55 -13.39 4.39
CA ASP A 175 -14.24 -13.93 4.01
C ASP A 175 -13.37 -12.92 3.27
N VAL A 176 -13.98 -12.10 2.42
CA VAL A 176 -13.32 -10.98 1.74
C VAL A 176 -12.90 -9.91 2.76
N PHE A 177 -13.77 -9.62 3.73
CA PHE A 177 -13.45 -8.76 4.87
C PHE A 177 -12.22 -9.29 5.62
N ASN A 178 -12.23 -10.57 6.01
CA ASN A 178 -11.12 -11.21 6.72
C ASN A 178 -9.83 -11.19 5.90
N TYR A 179 -9.91 -11.38 4.57
CA TYR A 179 -8.76 -11.27 3.68
C TYR A 179 -8.11 -9.88 3.75
N PHE A 180 -8.90 -8.80 3.63
CA PHE A 180 -8.37 -7.44 3.68
C PHE A 180 -7.94 -6.99 5.08
N TYR A 181 -8.64 -7.43 6.12
CA TYR A 181 -8.22 -7.22 7.51
C TYR A 181 -6.82 -7.80 7.74
N ASN A 182 -6.62 -9.07 7.35
CA ASN A 182 -5.32 -9.73 7.44
C ASN A 182 -4.27 -9.02 6.57
N MET A 183 -4.63 -8.63 5.34
CA MET A 183 -3.72 -7.91 4.43
C MET A 183 -3.19 -6.62 5.05
N SER A 184 -4.07 -5.76 5.57
CA SER A 184 -3.66 -4.50 6.20
C SER A 184 -2.81 -4.69 7.45
N THR A 185 -3.11 -5.71 8.26
CA THR A 185 -2.30 -6.01 9.45
C THR A 185 -0.94 -6.56 9.06
N GLU A 186 -0.87 -7.46 8.07
CA GLU A 186 0.38 -7.99 7.54
C GLU A 186 1.24 -6.92 6.87
N GLU A 187 0.62 -5.98 6.16
CA GLU A 187 1.29 -4.81 5.58
C GLU A 187 2.00 -3.98 6.66
N TRP A 188 1.29 -3.69 7.76
CA TRP A 188 1.85 -3.00 8.91
C TRP A 188 3.00 -3.79 9.57
N MET A 189 2.80 -5.09 9.82
CA MET A 189 3.85 -5.95 10.37
C MET A 189 5.08 -5.99 9.47
N TYR A 190 4.90 -6.11 8.17
CA TYR A 190 5.97 -6.12 7.19
C TYR A 190 6.71 -4.78 7.11
N SER A 191 5.98 -3.67 7.23
CA SER A 191 6.56 -2.31 7.28
C SER A 191 7.45 -2.12 8.50
N VAL A 192 6.97 -2.55 9.67
CA VAL A 192 7.73 -2.52 10.92
C VAL A 192 8.98 -3.37 10.84
N GLU A 193 8.86 -4.60 10.34
CA GLU A 193 10.01 -5.49 10.16
C GLU A 193 11.03 -4.94 9.18
N SER A 194 10.58 -4.42 8.03
CA SER A 194 11.44 -3.82 7.01
C SER A 194 12.16 -2.59 7.54
N TYR A 195 11.45 -1.70 8.24
CA TYR A 195 12.02 -0.53 8.89
C TYR A 195 13.14 -0.95 9.86
N TYR A 196 12.89 -1.86 10.80
CA TYR A 196 13.91 -2.27 11.76
C TYR A 196 15.08 -3.01 11.12
N LYS A 197 14.81 -3.80 10.08
CA LYS A 197 15.84 -4.54 9.35
C LYS A 197 16.79 -3.60 8.62
N TYR A 198 16.28 -2.56 7.97
CA TYR A 198 17.07 -1.74 7.05
C TYR A 198 17.46 -0.36 7.59
N LYS A 199 16.85 0.14 8.68
CA LYS A 199 17.17 1.49 9.20
C LYS A 199 18.64 1.73 9.50
N LYS A 200 19.35 0.71 10.01
CA LYS A 200 20.79 0.81 10.30
C LYS A 200 21.64 0.87 9.03
N GLN A 201 21.20 0.18 7.97
CA GLN A 201 21.88 0.18 6.68
C GLN A 201 21.66 1.51 5.95
N LEU A 202 20.43 2.01 5.94
CA LEU A 202 20.06 3.24 5.23
C LEU A 202 20.60 4.51 5.91
N LYS A 203 20.69 4.55 7.24
CA LYS A 203 21.19 5.72 8.00
C LYS A 203 20.52 7.02 7.52
N CYS A 204 21.27 7.94 6.92
CA CYS A 204 20.80 9.22 6.41
C CYS A 204 19.98 9.10 5.12
N SER A 205 20.00 7.95 4.43
CA SER A 205 19.19 7.67 3.25
C SER A 205 17.76 7.21 3.61
N LEU A 206 17.41 7.12 4.90
CA LEU A 206 16.04 6.88 5.36
C LEU A 206 15.49 8.12 6.06
N TYR A 207 14.36 8.63 5.58
CA TYR A 207 13.58 9.65 6.28
C TYR A 207 12.20 9.09 6.62
N VAL A 208 11.76 9.28 7.86
CA VAL A 208 10.41 8.92 8.29
C VAL A 208 9.69 10.16 8.78
N ILE A 209 8.57 10.48 8.15
CA ILE A 209 7.70 11.60 8.51
C ILE A 209 6.43 11.06 9.16
N LYS A 210 5.98 11.70 10.23
CA LYS A 210 4.71 11.34 10.89
C LYS A 210 3.57 12.16 10.31
N ASN A 211 2.44 11.50 10.05
CA ASN A 211 1.23 12.15 9.57
C ASN A 211 0.75 13.23 10.53
N GLU A 212 0.77 12.94 11.83
CA GLU A 212 0.35 13.85 12.89
C GLU A 212 1.24 15.10 12.96
N ASP A 213 2.55 14.95 12.75
CA ASP A 213 3.49 16.08 12.78
C ASP A 213 3.23 17.02 11.58
N MET A 214 2.89 16.48 10.41
CA MET A 214 2.47 17.28 9.24
C MET A 214 1.17 18.03 9.48
N VAL A 215 0.20 17.42 10.18
CA VAL A 215 -1.06 18.10 10.54
C VAL A 215 -0.77 19.26 11.50
N CYS A 216 0.12 19.06 12.46
CA CYS A 216 0.47 20.07 13.46
C CYS A 216 1.25 21.25 12.85
N ASN A 217 2.28 20.98 12.03
CA ASN A 217 3.10 22.02 11.43
C ASN A 217 3.67 21.60 10.07
N LEU A 218 2.84 21.70 9.03
CA LEU A 218 3.21 21.32 7.67
C LEU A 218 4.44 22.06 7.15
N THR A 219 4.52 23.38 7.37
CA THR A 219 5.64 24.21 6.91
C THR A 219 6.98 23.71 7.43
N TYR A 220 7.05 23.42 8.74
CA TYR A 220 8.27 22.93 9.37
C TYR A 220 8.67 21.54 8.85
N GLU A 221 7.71 20.64 8.69
CA GLU A 221 7.99 19.29 8.20
C GLU A 221 8.38 19.28 6.70
N MET A 222 7.78 20.14 5.88
CA MET A 222 8.17 20.30 4.47
C MET A 222 9.53 20.98 4.30
N LEU A 223 9.92 21.89 5.20
CA LEU A 223 11.27 22.47 5.23
C LEU A 223 12.32 21.38 5.45
N LYS A 224 12.20 20.58 6.53
CA LYS A 224 13.10 19.46 6.80
C LYS A 224 13.14 18.44 5.65
N LEU A 225 11.98 18.14 5.09
CA LEU A 225 11.88 17.19 3.98
C LEU A 225 12.63 17.73 2.75
N SER A 226 12.49 19.01 2.42
CA SER A 226 13.20 19.64 1.30
C SER A 226 14.72 19.60 1.48
N GLU A 227 15.22 19.84 2.70
CA GLU A 227 16.63 19.74 3.06
C GLU A 227 17.16 18.32 2.89
N TRP A 228 16.43 17.33 3.40
CA TRP A 228 16.78 15.91 3.26
C TRP A 228 16.78 15.46 1.78
N MET A 229 15.79 15.89 1.00
CA MET A 229 15.67 15.63 -0.43
C MET A 229 16.72 16.37 -1.26
N ARG A 230 17.34 17.42 -0.70
CA ARG A 230 18.28 18.35 -1.35
C ARG A 230 17.65 19.10 -2.53
N VAL A 231 16.40 19.52 -2.35
CA VAL A 231 15.69 20.44 -3.23
C VAL A 231 15.54 21.78 -2.53
N LYS A 232 15.33 22.85 -3.29
CA LYS A 232 15.07 24.17 -2.71
C LYS A 232 13.71 24.14 -2.02
N TYR A 233 13.59 24.70 -0.81
CA TYR A 233 12.28 24.92 -0.22
C TYR A 233 11.44 25.91 -1.07
N SER A 234 10.15 25.62 -1.21
CA SER A 234 9.17 26.43 -1.92
C SER A 234 7.80 26.24 -1.29
N ASP A 235 6.99 27.31 -1.25
CA ASP A 235 5.60 27.27 -0.74
C ASP A 235 4.70 26.32 -1.56
N SER A 236 5.12 25.93 -2.77
CA SER A 236 4.44 24.89 -3.54
C SER A 236 4.31 23.59 -2.74
N LEU A 237 5.29 23.25 -1.88
CA LEU A 237 5.25 22.07 -1.00
C LEU A 237 4.14 22.13 0.06
N LEU A 238 3.43 23.26 0.20
CA LEU A 238 2.29 23.41 1.10
C LEU A 238 0.95 23.28 0.37
N GLN A 239 0.98 23.15 -0.96
CA GLN A 239 -0.18 23.10 -1.83
C GLN A 239 -0.30 21.70 -2.43
N SER A 240 -1.32 20.96 -1.99
CA SER A 240 -1.63 19.64 -2.52
C SER A 240 -2.16 19.75 -3.96
N SER A 241 -1.46 19.16 -4.91
CA SER A 241 -1.88 19.10 -6.31
C SER A 241 -1.79 17.69 -6.87
N THR A 242 -2.52 17.42 -7.95
CA THR A 242 -2.25 16.26 -8.79
C THR A 242 -1.04 16.52 -9.69
N PHE A 243 -0.57 15.50 -10.40
CA PHE A 243 0.45 15.65 -11.43
C PHE A 243 0.05 16.64 -12.55
N THR A 244 -1.25 16.79 -12.82
CA THR A 244 -1.80 17.74 -13.81
C THR A 244 -1.97 19.16 -13.24
N ASN A 245 -1.51 19.41 -12.01
CA ASN A 245 -1.70 20.64 -11.23
C ASN A 245 -3.18 20.93 -10.91
N ASP A 246 -4.04 19.90 -10.89
CA ASP A 246 -5.40 20.05 -10.38
C ASP A 246 -5.37 20.06 -8.84
N ASN A 247 -6.36 20.72 -8.23
CA ASN A 247 -6.51 20.70 -6.77
C ASN A 247 -6.73 19.27 -6.29
N TRP A 248 -5.86 18.80 -5.40
CA TRP A 248 -6.04 17.50 -4.78
C TRP A 248 -7.01 17.59 -3.59
N THR A 249 -7.95 16.64 -3.52
CA THR A 249 -8.88 16.52 -2.40
C THR A 249 -8.47 15.38 -1.49
N PRO A 250 -8.34 15.61 -0.18
CA PRO A 250 -8.06 14.53 0.76
C PRO A 250 -9.07 13.39 0.70
N ASP A 251 -8.58 12.17 0.46
CA ASP A 251 -9.40 10.97 0.58
C ASP A 251 -9.39 10.51 2.05
N SER A 252 -10.58 10.53 2.66
CA SER A 252 -10.79 10.02 4.00
C SER A 252 -11.94 9.04 3.97
N CYS A 253 -11.67 7.81 4.42
CA CYS A 253 -12.70 6.76 4.55
C CYS A 253 -13.82 7.14 5.52
N TYR A 254 -13.67 8.22 6.29
CA TYR A 254 -14.69 8.74 7.20
C TYR A 254 -15.68 9.68 6.50
N LEU A 255 -15.31 10.21 5.34
CA LEU A 255 -16.13 11.14 4.58
C LEU A 255 -16.84 10.43 3.41
N LYS A 256 -17.91 11.05 2.93
CA LYS A 256 -18.43 10.77 1.60
C LYS A 256 -17.55 11.50 0.58
N ARG A 257 -17.46 10.93 -0.63
CA ARG A 257 -16.70 11.55 -1.71
C ARG A 257 -17.33 12.91 -2.06
N GLY A 258 -16.53 13.96 -2.07
CA GLY A 258 -16.99 15.34 -2.33
C GLY A 258 -17.65 16.02 -1.14
N GLU A 259 -17.63 15.40 0.05
CA GLU A 259 -18.11 16.06 1.28
C GLU A 259 -17.17 17.20 1.67
N ASN A 260 -17.72 18.42 1.76
CA ASN A 260 -16.96 19.59 2.17
C ASN A 260 -17.02 19.72 3.70
N ILE A 261 -15.86 19.68 4.35
CA ILE A 261 -15.77 19.86 5.79
C ILE A 261 -15.51 21.34 6.07
N ALA A 262 -16.46 22.00 6.74
CA ALA A 262 -16.35 23.42 7.10
C ALA A 262 -15.07 23.74 7.92
N HIS A 263 -14.62 22.81 8.76
CA HIS A 263 -13.43 22.96 9.60
C HIS A 263 -12.43 21.80 9.39
N LEU A 264 -11.70 21.84 8.28
CA LEU A 264 -10.74 20.79 7.90
C LEU A 264 -9.64 20.59 8.96
N LYS A 265 -9.15 21.68 9.58
CA LYS A 265 -8.14 21.62 10.66
C LYS A 265 -8.67 20.86 11.86
N ASP A 266 -9.89 21.16 12.30
CA ASP A 266 -10.51 20.48 13.43
C ASP A 266 -10.72 19.00 13.11
N PHE A 267 -11.15 18.69 11.88
CA PHE A 267 -11.30 17.30 11.45
C PHE A 267 -9.99 16.52 11.56
N TYR A 268 -8.85 17.08 11.20
CA TYR A 268 -7.56 16.37 11.28
C TYR A 268 -6.84 16.51 12.61
N SER A 269 -7.34 17.32 13.56
CA SER A 269 -6.73 17.47 14.89
C SER A 269 -6.47 16.13 15.58
N PRO A 270 -5.35 15.98 16.32
CA PRO A 270 -4.99 14.74 17.01
C PRO A 270 -6.12 14.21 17.92
N GLU A 271 -6.84 15.09 18.59
CA GLU A 271 -7.94 14.76 19.51
C GLU A 271 -9.11 14.14 18.75
N ASN A 272 -9.53 14.74 17.63
CA ASN A 272 -10.63 14.23 16.82
C ASN A 272 -10.24 12.97 16.05
N VAL A 273 -8.99 12.86 15.59
CA VAL A 273 -8.45 11.60 15.05
C VAL A 273 -8.53 10.50 16.10
N LYS A 274 -8.14 10.80 17.35
CA LYS A 274 -8.21 9.85 18.48
C LYS A 274 -9.63 9.39 18.78
N ALA A 275 -10.56 10.33 18.92
CA ALA A 275 -11.97 10.02 19.15
C ALA A 275 -12.54 9.12 18.05
N ARG A 276 -12.20 9.40 16.77
CA ARG A 276 -12.65 8.57 15.64
C ARG A 276 -12.12 7.15 15.69
N TRP A 277 -10.82 6.94 15.84
CA TRP A 277 -10.31 5.56 15.83
C TRP A 277 -10.79 4.77 17.05
N ILE A 278 -10.99 5.41 18.20
CA ILE A 278 -11.60 4.75 19.37
C ILE A 278 -13.02 4.28 19.04
N SER A 279 -13.80 5.09 18.32
CA SER A 279 -15.18 4.75 17.95
C SER A 279 -15.31 3.63 16.90
N GLU A 280 -14.30 3.46 16.03
CA GLU A 280 -14.32 2.43 14.98
C GLU A 280 -13.77 1.08 15.44
N LEU A 281 -12.83 1.06 16.38
CA LEU A 281 -12.28 -0.17 16.93
C LEU A 281 -13.30 -0.83 17.88
N GLN A 282 -13.37 -2.16 17.89
CA GLN A 282 -14.30 -2.97 18.69
C GLN A 282 -13.86 -3.06 20.17
N GLY A 283 -13.66 -1.89 20.78
CA GLY A 283 -13.31 -1.73 22.18
C GLY A 283 -11.89 -2.17 22.55
N ILE A 284 -11.68 -2.42 23.85
CA ILE A 284 -10.35 -2.64 24.42
C ILE A 284 -9.64 -3.89 23.86
N ARG A 285 -10.40 -4.89 23.39
CA ARG A 285 -9.83 -6.11 22.82
C ARG A 285 -9.01 -5.83 21.56
N GLU A 286 -9.57 -5.04 20.64
CA GLU A 286 -8.90 -4.71 19.39
C GLU A 286 -7.79 -3.67 19.58
N ILE A 287 -8.02 -2.69 20.46
CA ILE A 287 -7.00 -1.72 20.85
C ILE A 287 -5.78 -2.46 21.43
N ASN A 288 -5.99 -3.37 22.39
CA ASN A 288 -4.92 -4.17 22.97
C ASN A 288 -4.23 -5.03 21.91
N LEU A 289 -4.98 -5.62 20.96
CA LEU A 289 -4.41 -6.39 19.86
C LEU A 289 -3.40 -5.57 19.05
N ILE A 290 -3.82 -4.38 18.58
CA ILE A 290 -2.97 -3.48 17.79
C ILE A 290 -1.76 -3.03 18.61
N GLU A 291 -2.00 -2.57 19.85
CA GLU A 291 -0.95 -2.02 20.71
C GLU A 291 0.11 -3.06 21.09
N GLN A 292 -0.27 -4.31 21.39
CA GLN A 292 0.72 -5.31 21.75
C GLN A 292 1.55 -5.78 20.55
N ILE A 293 0.92 -5.91 19.37
CA ILE A 293 1.61 -6.28 18.13
C ILE A 293 2.59 -5.18 17.71
N PHE A 294 2.18 -3.91 17.76
CA PHE A 294 2.98 -2.78 17.28
C PHE A 294 3.70 -1.98 18.37
N TRP A 295 3.71 -2.47 19.61
CA TRP A 295 4.22 -1.75 20.77
C TRP A 295 5.56 -1.07 20.55
N LYS A 296 6.54 -1.80 20.00
CA LYS A 296 7.89 -1.27 19.87
C LYS A 296 7.90 -0.05 18.95
N VAL A 297 7.23 -0.14 17.80
CA VAL A 297 7.16 0.99 16.88
C VAL A 297 6.32 2.14 17.45
N MET A 298 5.30 1.83 18.25
CA MET A 298 4.55 2.88 18.94
C MET A 298 5.44 3.70 19.88
N ILE A 299 6.19 3.04 20.76
CA ILE A 299 7.11 3.72 21.69
C ILE A 299 8.22 4.46 20.95
N ASP A 300 8.86 3.83 19.96
CA ASP A 300 9.96 4.44 19.18
C ASP A 300 9.49 5.73 18.45
N PHE A 301 8.19 5.89 18.15
CA PHE A 301 7.60 7.07 17.49
C PHE A 301 6.76 7.98 18.41
N GLY A 302 6.80 7.73 19.73
CA GLY A 302 6.12 8.55 20.74
C GLY A 302 4.60 8.39 20.78
N TYR A 303 4.04 7.28 20.29
CA TYR A 303 2.63 6.97 20.44
C TYR A 303 2.37 6.26 21.78
N GLU A 304 1.62 6.91 22.67
CA GLU A 304 1.29 6.36 23.99
C GLU A 304 0.22 5.25 23.88
N PRO A 305 0.53 4.00 24.31
CA PRO A 305 -0.46 2.93 24.37
C PRO A 305 -1.46 3.12 25.52
N LEU A 306 -2.72 2.75 25.30
CA LEU A 306 -3.75 2.73 26.33
C LEU A 306 -3.64 1.48 27.22
N SER A 307 -3.17 0.37 26.65
CA SER A 307 -3.00 -0.91 27.32
C SER A 307 -1.61 -1.01 27.92
N LYS A 308 -1.47 -1.60 29.12
CA LYS A 308 -0.15 -1.90 29.72
C LYS A 308 0.53 -3.07 28.98
N ARG A 309 1.86 -3.06 28.86
CA ARG A 309 2.62 -4.21 28.29
C ARG A 309 2.87 -5.29 29.33
N THR A 310 1.82 -6.05 29.66
CA THR A 310 1.92 -7.24 30.53
C THR A 310 2.00 -8.52 29.70
N MET A 311 2.45 -9.64 30.28
CA MET A 311 2.43 -10.94 29.60
C MET A 311 0.99 -11.35 29.24
N TYR A 312 0.04 -11.12 30.16
CA TYR A 312 -1.38 -11.36 29.92
C TYR A 312 -1.89 -10.63 28.68
N ASN A 313 -1.64 -9.31 28.58
CA ASN A 313 -2.10 -8.51 27.45
C ASN A 313 -1.50 -8.97 26.13
N LYS A 314 -0.22 -9.37 26.11
CA LYS A 314 0.43 -9.95 24.92
C LYS A 314 -0.22 -11.27 24.48
N LEU A 315 -0.41 -12.20 25.41
CA LEU A 315 -1.05 -13.48 25.12
C LEU A 315 -2.50 -13.28 24.67
N TYR A 316 -3.23 -12.37 25.30
CA TYR A 316 -4.60 -12.02 24.93
C TYR A 316 -4.68 -11.36 23.54
N ALA A 317 -3.70 -10.54 23.17
CA ALA A 317 -3.59 -9.97 21.84
C ALA A 317 -3.37 -11.07 20.78
N TYR A 318 -2.44 -12.00 21.01
CA TYR A 318 -2.21 -13.12 20.08
C TYR A 318 -3.43 -14.03 19.98
N TYR A 319 -4.06 -14.37 21.10
CA TYR A 319 -5.32 -15.13 21.10
C TYR A 319 -6.41 -14.39 20.31
N SER A 320 -6.53 -13.08 20.49
CA SER A 320 -7.51 -12.26 19.77
C SER A 320 -7.25 -12.21 18.27
N PHE A 321 -5.98 -12.23 17.85
CA PHE A 321 -5.59 -12.22 16.44
C PHE A 321 -5.83 -13.57 15.75
N VAL A 322 -5.70 -14.68 16.47
CA VAL A 322 -5.95 -16.04 15.96
C VAL A 322 -7.45 -16.34 15.79
N HIS A 323 -8.33 -15.44 16.25
CA HIS A 323 -9.75 -15.52 15.95
C HIS A 323 -10.04 -14.91 14.57
N PRO A 324 -10.79 -15.60 13.68
CA PRO A 324 -11.18 -15.03 12.38
C PRO A 324 -11.86 -13.68 12.52
N HIS A 325 -11.39 -12.68 11.76
CA HIS A 325 -11.93 -11.31 11.79
C HIS A 325 -12.93 -11.10 10.67
N ARG A 326 -14.23 -11.27 10.96
CA ARG A 326 -15.27 -11.39 9.94
C ARG A 326 -16.31 -10.30 10.13
N GLY A 327 -16.69 -9.63 9.03
CA GLY A 327 -17.79 -8.67 9.01
C GLY A 327 -17.63 -7.46 9.95
N LYS A 328 -18.76 -6.80 10.24
CA LYS A 328 -18.82 -5.59 11.07
C LYS A 328 -18.40 -5.83 12.52
N ASP A 329 -18.92 -6.91 13.13
CA ASP A 329 -18.48 -7.35 14.46
C ASP A 329 -17.32 -8.32 14.28
N ARG A 330 -16.11 -7.77 14.25
CA ARG A 330 -14.89 -8.52 13.88
C ARG A 330 -14.60 -9.73 14.77
N PHE A 331 -15.20 -9.83 15.96
CA PHE A 331 -14.99 -10.98 16.85
C PHE A 331 -16.17 -11.94 16.90
N LYS A 332 -17.25 -11.66 16.17
CA LYS A 332 -18.38 -12.57 16.05
C LYS A 332 -18.07 -13.71 15.09
N PHE A 333 -18.67 -14.86 15.35
CA PHE A 333 -18.68 -15.98 14.42
C PHE A 333 -19.65 -15.72 13.27
N TYR A 334 -19.15 -15.79 12.03
CA TYR A 334 -19.96 -15.74 10.81
C TYR A 334 -19.82 -17.05 10.05
N PRO A 335 -20.89 -17.84 9.87
CA PRO A 335 -20.81 -19.08 9.12
C PRO A 335 -20.40 -18.82 7.66
N PRO A 336 -19.63 -19.74 7.04
CA PRO A 336 -19.28 -19.61 5.62
C PRO A 336 -20.51 -19.68 4.72
N ASN A 337 -20.59 -18.76 3.75
CA ASN A 337 -21.65 -18.76 2.75
C ASN A 337 -21.21 -19.50 1.47
N ASN A 338 -22.15 -19.71 0.54
CA ASN A 338 -21.88 -20.42 -0.71
C ASN A 338 -20.78 -19.73 -1.55
N ASP A 339 -20.72 -18.40 -1.55
CA ASP A 339 -19.71 -17.66 -2.30
C ASP A 339 -18.29 -17.89 -1.74
N GLU A 340 -18.14 -17.94 -0.42
CA GLU A 340 -16.88 -18.28 0.24
C GLU A 340 -16.47 -19.72 -0.05
N LEU A 341 -17.41 -20.67 0.02
CA LEU A 341 -17.15 -22.06 -0.34
C LEU A 341 -16.67 -22.17 -1.80
N TYR A 342 -17.30 -21.44 -2.71
CA TYR A 342 -16.92 -21.39 -4.11
C TYR A 342 -15.53 -20.77 -4.33
N ARG A 343 -15.22 -19.66 -3.66
CA ARG A 343 -13.88 -19.04 -3.68
C ARG A 343 -12.83 -20.01 -3.13
N LYS A 344 -13.11 -20.70 -2.03
CA LYS A 344 -12.20 -21.72 -1.47
C LYS A 344 -11.98 -22.88 -2.42
N GLN A 345 -13.02 -23.37 -3.09
CA GLN A 345 -12.89 -24.40 -4.12
C GLN A 345 -11.96 -23.95 -5.27
N LYS A 346 -12.10 -22.71 -5.75
CA LYS A 346 -11.19 -22.14 -6.76
C LYS A 346 -9.74 -22.12 -6.29
N ILE A 347 -9.50 -21.68 -5.06
CA ILE A 347 -8.15 -21.65 -4.46
C ILE A 347 -7.58 -23.06 -4.36
N LEU A 348 -8.35 -24.04 -3.91
CA LEU A 348 -7.90 -25.43 -3.82
C LEU A 348 -7.58 -26.02 -5.19
N LYS A 349 -8.42 -25.76 -6.20
CA LYS A 349 -8.19 -26.19 -7.58
C LYS A 349 -6.86 -25.66 -8.14
N HIS A 350 -6.50 -24.42 -7.80
CA HIS A 350 -5.24 -23.82 -8.22
C HIS A 350 -4.03 -24.40 -7.47
N ASN A 351 -4.18 -24.70 -6.19
CA ASN A 351 -3.06 -25.14 -5.35
C ASN A 351 -2.73 -26.64 -5.51
N ASN A 352 -3.73 -27.52 -5.49
CA ASN A 352 -3.51 -28.98 -5.51
C ASN A 352 -4.78 -29.77 -5.88
N SER A 353 -4.67 -30.68 -6.85
CA SER A 353 -5.78 -31.54 -7.29
C SER A 353 -6.30 -32.49 -6.21
N LEU A 354 -5.44 -32.96 -5.30
CA LEU A 354 -5.82 -33.82 -4.17
C LEU A 354 -6.72 -33.07 -3.18
N PHE A 355 -6.39 -31.82 -2.86
CA PHE A 355 -7.23 -31.03 -1.95
C PHE A 355 -8.59 -30.69 -2.56
N LEU A 356 -8.65 -30.50 -3.88
CA LEU A 356 -9.93 -30.35 -4.59
C LEU A 356 -10.77 -31.63 -4.52
N PHE A 357 -10.14 -32.80 -4.71
CA PHE A 357 -10.82 -34.09 -4.57
C PHE A 357 -11.42 -34.26 -3.17
N LEU A 358 -10.62 -34.05 -2.12
CA LEU A 358 -11.08 -34.10 -0.74
C LEU A 358 -12.22 -33.09 -0.49
N TRP A 359 -12.10 -31.87 -1.00
CA TRP A 359 -13.13 -30.85 -0.88
C TRP A 359 -14.48 -31.29 -1.49
N ASN A 360 -14.46 -32.00 -2.60
CA ASN A 360 -15.68 -32.45 -3.27
C ASN A 360 -16.40 -33.58 -2.51
N ILE A 361 -15.66 -34.37 -1.71
CA ILE A 361 -16.21 -35.49 -0.92
C ILE A 361 -16.72 -35.01 0.45
N ILE A 362 -16.14 -33.95 1.01
CA ILE A 362 -16.51 -33.45 2.34
C ILE A 362 -17.94 -32.88 2.33
N PRO A 363 -18.82 -33.29 3.27
CA PRO A 363 -20.18 -32.75 3.39
C PRO A 363 -20.16 -31.27 3.82
N GLY A 364 -21.29 -30.56 3.63
CA GLY A 364 -21.37 -29.11 3.89
C GLY A 364 -20.86 -28.68 5.27
N LYS A 365 -21.24 -29.39 6.35
CA LYS A 365 -20.73 -29.11 7.70
C LYS A 365 -19.21 -29.28 7.81
N GLY A 366 -18.65 -30.29 7.16
CA GLY A 366 -17.20 -30.49 7.13
C GLY A 366 -16.46 -29.38 6.37
N LYS A 367 -17.07 -28.82 5.32
CA LYS A 367 -16.52 -27.66 4.60
C LYS A 367 -16.47 -26.43 5.51
N TYR A 368 -17.49 -26.22 6.35
CA TYR A 368 -17.49 -25.10 7.31
C TYR A 368 -16.38 -25.24 8.36
N ILE A 369 -16.22 -26.43 8.92
CA ILE A 369 -15.13 -26.72 9.86
C ILE A 369 -13.77 -26.49 9.20
N TYR A 370 -13.58 -26.98 7.97
CA TYR A 370 -12.36 -26.76 7.21
C TYR A 370 -12.06 -25.27 7.01
N VAL A 371 -13.06 -24.47 6.62
CA VAL A 371 -12.88 -23.03 6.42
C VAL A 371 -12.46 -22.34 7.71
N TYR A 372 -13.09 -22.69 8.83
CA TYR A 372 -12.75 -22.12 10.14
C TYR A 372 -11.32 -22.49 10.57
N ILE A 373 -10.97 -23.78 10.54
CA ILE A 373 -9.63 -24.27 10.90
C ILE A 373 -8.57 -23.67 9.98
N SER A 374 -8.80 -23.67 8.67
CA SER A 374 -7.84 -23.08 7.71
C SER A 374 -7.64 -21.58 7.92
N THR A 375 -8.65 -20.86 8.41
CA THR A 375 -8.54 -19.44 8.75
C THR A 375 -7.71 -19.22 10.02
N ILE A 376 -7.93 -20.03 11.06
CA ILE A 376 -7.12 -20.02 12.28
C ILE A 376 -5.65 -20.32 11.95
N LEU A 377 -5.40 -21.39 11.19
CA LEU A 377 -4.05 -21.77 10.77
C LEU A 377 -3.39 -20.67 9.94
N LEU A 378 -4.15 -19.98 9.10
CA LEU A 378 -3.67 -18.81 8.37
C LEU A 378 -3.24 -17.71 9.33
N GLN A 379 -4.05 -17.35 10.33
CA GLN A 379 -3.72 -16.29 11.28
C GLN A 379 -2.51 -16.65 12.15
N ILE A 380 -2.38 -17.90 12.58
CA ILE A 380 -1.16 -18.39 13.23
C ILE A 380 0.04 -18.20 12.30
N LYS A 381 -0.07 -18.65 11.04
CA LYS A 381 0.99 -18.46 10.04
C LYS A 381 1.34 -16.98 9.84
N ILE A 382 0.36 -16.08 9.89
CA ILE A 382 0.60 -14.64 9.82
C ILE A 382 1.49 -14.19 10.97
N LEU A 383 1.18 -14.54 12.22
CA LEU A 383 1.98 -14.10 13.37
C LEU A 383 3.44 -14.54 13.28
N PHE A 384 3.70 -15.75 12.80
CA PHE A 384 5.01 -16.38 12.89
C PHE A 384 5.81 -16.45 11.57
N THR A 385 5.24 -16.06 10.43
CA THR A 385 5.99 -16.06 9.16
C THR A 385 6.87 -14.83 9.01
N ARG A 386 8.01 -15.02 8.33
CA ARG A 386 8.90 -13.94 7.89
C ARG A 386 8.65 -13.47 6.45
N ASN A 387 7.91 -14.23 5.66
CA ASN A 387 7.57 -13.88 4.27
C ASN A 387 6.11 -13.43 4.18
N ARG A 388 5.80 -12.32 4.84
CA ARG A 388 4.43 -11.84 5.08
C ARG A 388 3.67 -11.54 3.78
N TRP A 389 4.35 -10.94 2.82
CA TRP A 389 3.69 -10.37 1.64
C TRP A 389 3.49 -11.35 0.47
N SER A 390 4.23 -12.46 0.41
CA SER A 390 4.21 -13.38 -0.75
C SER A 390 2.82 -13.89 -1.13
N ARG A 391 1.89 -14.02 -0.17
CA ARG A 391 0.51 -14.45 -0.41
C ARG A 391 -0.36 -13.42 -1.16
N TYR A 392 0.02 -12.14 -1.11
CA TYR A 392 -0.66 -11.03 -1.77
C TYR A 392 -0.06 -10.70 -3.14
N ASP A 393 1.11 -11.29 -3.45
CA ASP A 393 1.79 -11.18 -4.74
C ASP A 393 1.31 -12.24 -5.75
N ILE A 394 0.35 -13.10 -5.40
CA ILE A 394 -0.19 -14.13 -6.29
C ILE A 394 -1.35 -13.55 -7.11
N PRO A 395 -1.20 -13.31 -8.43
CA PRO A 395 -2.22 -12.62 -9.23
C PRO A 395 -3.59 -13.32 -9.19
N PHE A 396 -3.60 -14.65 -9.19
CA PHE A 396 -4.81 -15.45 -9.08
C PHE A 396 -5.58 -15.23 -7.77
N ILE A 397 -4.87 -15.09 -6.64
CA ILE A 397 -5.51 -14.84 -5.34
C ILE A 397 -6.05 -13.41 -5.28
N ASP A 398 -5.29 -12.44 -5.79
CA ASP A 398 -5.72 -11.04 -5.88
C ASP A 398 -6.99 -10.90 -6.75
N GLU A 399 -7.05 -11.58 -7.90
CA GLU A 399 -8.24 -11.63 -8.78
C GLU A 399 -9.46 -12.22 -8.05
N ILE A 400 -9.29 -13.31 -7.29
CA ILE A 400 -10.39 -13.95 -6.55
C ILE A 400 -11.03 -13.02 -5.52
N TYR A 401 -10.22 -12.25 -4.79
CA TYR A 401 -10.72 -11.41 -3.69
C TYR A 401 -11.10 -9.99 -4.14
N ARG A 402 -10.44 -9.44 -5.17
CA ARG A 402 -10.75 -8.10 -5.71
C ARG A 402 -11.74 -8.11 -6.86
N GLY A 403 -11.93 -9.26 -7.53
CA GLY A 403 -12.86 -9.42 -8.65
C GLY A 403 -12.43 -8.69 -9.94
N LYS A 404 -11.13 -8.41 -10.13
CA LYS A 404 -10.61 -7.68 -11.29
C LYS A 404 -9.34 -8.33 -11.84
N LYS A 405 -9.25 -8.49 -13.17
CA LYS A 405 -8.01 -8.84 -13.86
C LYS A 405 -7.11 -7.62 -13.99
N ILE A 406 -5.80 -7.83 -13.85
CA ILE A 406 -4.80 -6.77 -13.86
C ILE A 406 -4.58 -6.22 -15.28
N VAL A 407 -4.29 -7.07 -16.28
CA VAL A 407 -4.21 -6.68 -17.69
C VAL A 407 -4.53 -7.86 -18.62
#